data_AF-A0A3M1XSM8-F1
#
_entry.id   AF-A0A3M1XSM8-F1
#
_cell.length_a   1.000
_cell.length_b   1.000
_cell.length_c   1.000
_cell.angle_alpha   90.00
_cell.angle_beta   90.00
_cell.angle_gamma   90.00
#
_symmetry.space_group_name_H-M   'P 1'
#
loop_
_entity.id
_entity.type
_entity.pdbx_description
1 polymer ?
#
loop_
_entity_poly.entity_id
_entity_poly.type
_entity_poly.pdbx_seq_one_letter_code
_entity_poly.pdbx_strand_id
1 'polypeptide(L)'
;MKKLSLALFFLLTSVLCAFSVKSALADFTLTPSLMVREEFNDNIYLTADHEEDDLITTISPSLKLNYEAKLVTLSLDYSLLTTFYVHNSKENDIYHRADLDALSNLYKDIVFLHITDTYSRVPIDEKRPTGLDSILSNMTDTNTFEVNPYIVYPLTPTLQLRADYIYEN
;
A
#
# COMPACT_ATOMS: atom_id res chain seq x y z
N MET A 1 -11.86 7.14 31.38
CA MET A 1 -10.93 6.79 30.27
C MET A 1 -11.00 5.33 29.84
N LYS A 2 -11.19 4.34 30.74
CA LYS A 2 -11.29 2.90 30.36
C LYS A 2 -12.48 2.51 29.48
N LYS A 3 -13.63 3.20 29.59
CA LYS A 3 -14.85 2.88 28.81
C LYS A 3 -14.81 3.31 27.34
N LEU A 4 -13.98 4.32 27.01
CA LEU A 4 -13.84 4.82 25.63
C LEU A 4 -12.96 3.90 24.77
N SER A 5 -11.94 3.28 25.38
CA SER A 5 -11.06 2.29 24.73
C SER A 5 -11.80 1.00 24.36
N LEU A 6 -12.70 0.51 25.22
CA LEU A 6 -13.47 -0.71 24.95
C LEU A 6 -14.51 -0.49 23.83
N ALA A 7 -15.13 0.69 23.78
CA ALA A 7 -16.06 1.05 22.71
C ALA A 7 -15.35 1.19 21.36
N LEU A 8 -14.13 1.77 21.34
CA LEU A 8 -13.30 1.87 20.13
C LEU A 8 -12.88 0.47 19.61
N PHE A 9 -12.55 -0.44 20.52
CA PHE A 9 -12.20 -1.83 20.19
C PHE A 9 -13.38 -2.64 19.64
N PHE A 10 -14.58 -2.45 20.21
CA PHE A 10 -15.82 -3.04 19.68
C PHE A 10 -16.25 -2.43 18.33
N LEU A 11 -15.99 -1.14 18.12
CA LEU A 11 -16.25 -0.49 16.83
C LEU A 11 -15.30 -1.03 15.75
N LEU A 12 -14.01 -1.17 16.07
CA LEU A 12 -12.99 -1.70 15.17
C LEU A 12 -13.24 -3.17 14.79
N THR A 13 -13.69 -3.99 15.75
CA THR A 13 -14.06 -5.40 15.49
C THR A 13 -15.39 -5.55 14.75
N SER A 14 -16.36 -4.67 14.98
CA SER A 14 -17.62 -4.65 14.21
C SER A 14 -17.43 -4.25 12.75
N VAL A 15 -16.46 -3.38 12.45
CA VAL A 15 -16.09 -3.02 11.06
C VAL A 15 -15.40 -4.19 10.37
N LEU A 16 -14.57 -4.97 11.08
CA LEU A 16 -13.92 -6.16 10.49
C LEU A 16 -14.91 -7.30 10.15
N CYS A 17 -16.04 -7.42 10.85
CA CYS A 17 -17.01 -8.52 10.63
C CYS A 17 -18.11 -8.22 9.60
N ALA A 18 -18.26 -6.99 9.11
CA ALA A 18 -19.43 -6.58 8.31
C ALA A 18 -19.27 -6.70 6.78
N PHE A 19 -18.10 -7.07 6.25
CA PHE A 19 -17.85 -7.01 4.80
C PHE A 19 -17.84 -8.39 4.16
N SER A 20 -19.04 -8.91 3.90
CA SER A 20 -19.24 -9.97 2.91
C SER A 20 -20.55 -9.71 2.17
N VAL A 21 -20.60 -8.58 1.46
CA VAL A 21 -21.65 -8.33 0.47
C VAL A 21 -21.21 -9.02 -0.81
N LYS A 22 -21.61 -10.29 -0.99
CA LYS A 22 -21.53 -10.94 -2.30
C LYS A 22 -22.69 -10.43 -3.15
N SER A 23 -22.45 -9.41 -3.96
CA SER A 23 -23.40 -8.97 -4.99
C SER A 23 -23.24 -9.88 -6.21
N ALA A 24 -24.34 -10.36 -6.79
CA ALA A 24 -24.30 -11.26 -7.96
C ALA A 24 -23.85 -10.56 -9.28
N LEU A 25 -23.37 -9.31 -9.21
CA LEU A 25 -23.01 -8.47 -10.37
C LEU A 25 -21.54 -8.03 -10.36
N ALA A 26 -20.85 -8.18 -9.25
CA ALA A 26 -19.44 -7.82 -9.10
C ALA A 26 -18.81 -8.63 -7.96
N ASP A 27 -17.62 -9.17 -8.22
CA ASP A 27 -16.80 -9.83 -7.22
C ASP A 27 -16.03 -8.77 -6.44
N PHE A 28 -16.34 -8.67 -5.16
CA PHE A 28 -15.72 -7.72 -4.25
C PHE A 28 -15.06 -8.46 -3.09
N THR A 29 -13.76 -8.22 -2.92
CA THR A 29 -12.97 -8.79 -1.83
C THR A 29 -12.21 -7.68 -1.13
N LEU A 30 -12.40 -7.58 0.19
CA LEU A 30 -11.66 -6.67 1.06
C LEU A 30 -10.94 -7.50 2.12
N THR A 31 -9.61 -7.44 2.14
CA THR A 31 -8.75 -8.21 3.03
C THR A 31 -7.96 -7.24 3.91
N PRO A 32 -8.47 -6.87 5.10
CA PRO A 32 -7.67 -6.15 6.09
C PRO A 32 -6.64 -7.10 6.73
N SER A 33 -5.50 -6.55 7.14
CA SER A 33 -4.46 -7.24 7.89
C SER A 33 -3.83 -6.31 8.91
N LEU A 34 -3.24 -6.88 9.96
CA LEU A 34 -2.51 -6.16 10.99
C LEU A 34 -1.28 -6.96 11.38
N MET A 35 -0.11 -6.35 11.22
CA MET A 35 1.15 -6.86 11.78
C MET A 35 1.51 -6.04 13.02
N VAL A 36 1.96 -6.73 14.06
CA VAL A 36 2.64 -6.12 15.20
C VAL A 36 3.94 -6.89 15.41
N ARG A 37 5.05 -6.18 15.53
CA ARG A 37 6.40 -6.73 15.76
C ARG A 37 7.04 -5.96 16.91
N GLU A 38 7.69 -6.70 17.79
CA GLU A 38 8.57 -6.13 18.82
C GLU A 38 9.98 -6.65 18.57
N GLU A 39 10.95 -5.76 18.63
CA GLU A 39 12.36 -6.04 18.40
C GLU A 39 13.19 -5.39 19.51
N PHE A 40 14.08 -6.17 20.13
CA PHE A 40 15.10 -5.63 21.02
C PHE A 40 16.42 -5.55 20.26
N ASN A 41 17.01 -4.36 20.24
CA ASN A 41 18.29 -4.09 19.59
C ASN A 41 19.24 -3.50 20.62
N ASP A 42 20.40 -4.13 20.80
CA ASP A 42 21.41 -3.74 21.78
C ASP A 42 22.30 -2.59 21.30
N ASN A 43 22.28 -2.26 20.01
CA ASN A 43 23.08 -1.18 19.43
C ASN A 43 22.42 -0.59 18.16
N ILE A 44 21.46 0.32 18.34
CA ILE A 44 20.63 0.85 17.25
C ILE A 44 21.41 1.70 16.24
N TYR A 45 22.52 2.32 16.64
CA TYR A 45 23.36 3.15 15.76
C TYR A 45 24.58 2.40 15.18
N LEU A 46 24.75 1.12 15.52
CA LEU A 46 25.88 0.29 15.10
C LEU A 46 27.24 0.92 15.43
N THR A 47 27.36 1.59 16.58
CA THR A 47 28.61 2.25 17.04
C THR A 47 29.44 1.30 17.90
N ALA A 48 30.77 1.26 17.70
CA ALA A 48 31.65 0.38 18.48
C ALA A 48 31.88 0.86 19.92
N ASP A 49 31.67 2.15 20.17
CA ASP A 49 31.77 2.78 21.48
C ASP A 49 30.45 3.51 21.76
N HIS A 50 30.05 3.59 23.04
CA HIS A 50 28.77 4.20 23.46
C HIS A 50 27.55 3.56 22.78
N GLU A 51 27.42 2.24 22.91
CA GLU A 51 26.26 1.50 22.40
C GLU A 51 24.97 1.99 23.09
N GLU A 52 23.91 2.14 22.29
CA GLU A 52 22.58 2.51 22.77
C GLU A 52 21.58 1.41 22.41
N ASP A 53 20.93 0.85 23.42
CA ASP A 53 19.91 -0.18 23.27
C ASP A 53 18.51 0.42 23.16
N ASP A 54 17.62 -0.29 22.47
CA ASP A 54 16.21 0.08 22.40
C ASP A 54 15.28 -1.12 22.22
N LEU A 55 14.04 -0.93 22.65
CA LEU A 55 12.91 -1.78 22.34
C LEU A 55 12.06 -1.08 21.28
N ILE A 56 11.95 -1.70 20.12
CA ILE A 56 11.31 -1.15 18.94
C ILE A 56 9.97 -1.87 18.74
N THR A 57 8.87 -1.13 18.74
CA THR A 57 7.55 -1.65 18.39
C THR A 57 7.17 -1.19 16.99
N THR A 58 6.98 -2.13 16.07
CA THR A 58 6.43 -1.88 14.73
C THR A 58 4.96 -2.28 14.69
N ILE A 59 4.09 -1.39 14.20
CA ILE A 59 2.68 -1.67 13.94
C ILE A 59 2.41 -1.38 12.47
N SER A 60 1.86 -2.35 11.75
CA SER A 60 1.60 -2.21 10.33
C SER A 60 0.20 -2.74 9.95
N PRO A 61 -0.86 -1.90 10.03
CA PRO A 61 -2.14 -2.22 9.43
C PRO A 61 -2.05 -2.13 7.91
N SER A 62 -2.70 -3.07 7.21
CA SER A 62 -2.83 -3.03 5.76
C SER A 62 -4.24 -3.42 5.30
N LEU A 63 -4.54 -3.05 4.05
CA LEU A 63 -5.82 -3.25 3.42
C LEU A 63 -5.60 -3.61 1.96
N LYS A 64 -6.09 -4.77 1.53
CA LYS A 64 -6.17 -5.15 0.11
C LYS A 64 -7.62 -5.14 -0.34
N LEU A 65 -7.91 -4.43 -1.41
CA LEU A 65 -9.21 -4.38 -2.06
C LEU A 65 -9.07 -4.91 -3.48
N ASN A 66 -9.92 -5.86 -3.86
CA ASN A 66 -10.10 -6.29 -5.23
C ASN A 66 -11.58 -6.17 -5.58
N TYR A 67 -11.86 -5.53 -6.70
CA TYR A 67 -13.20 -5.35 -7.23
C TYR A 67 -13.21 -5.66 -8.72
N GLU A 68 -13.98 -6.66 -9.11
CA GLU A 68 -14.14 -7.10 -10.49
C GLU A 68 -15.62 -7.03 -10.87
N ALA A 69 -15.92 -6.16 -11.83
CA ALA A 69 -17.23 -6.01 -12.43
C ALA A 69 -17.10 -6.04 -13.95
N LYS A 70 -18.24 -6.15 -14.64
CA LYS A 70 -18.27 -6.21 -16.11
C LYS A 70 -17.53 -5.07 -16.80
N LEU A 71 -17.56 -3.86 -16.22
CA LEU A 71 -16.99 -2.66 -16.84
C LEU A 71 -15.77 -2.11 -16.10
N VAL A 72 -15.44 -2.63 -14.91
CA VAL A 72 -14.39 -2.06 -14.06
C VAL A 72 -13.69 -3.17 -13.32
N THR A 73 -12.37 -3.17 -13.36
CA THR A 73 -11.48 -3.93 -12.48
C THR A 73 -10.68 -2.94 -11.66
N LEU A 74 -10.56 -3.18 -10.36
CA LEU A 74 -9.85 -2.34 -9.41
C LEU A 74 -9.10 -3.23 -8.43
N SER A 75 -7.80 -3.01 -8.30
CA SER A 75 -6.95 -3.53 -7.23
C SER A 75 -6.33 -2.37 -6.46
N LEU A 76 -6.38 -2.45 -5.13
CA LEU A 76 -5.75 -1.48 -4.24
C LEU A 76 -5.08 -2.24 -3.09
N ASP A 77 -3.78 -2.05 -2.94
CA ASP A 77 -3.00 -2.53 -1.79
C ASP A 77 -2.44 -1.32 -1.03
N TYR A 78 -2.90 -1.13 0.20
CA TYR A 78 -2.44 -0.04 1.06
C TYR A 78 -1.89 -0.60 2.36
N SER A 79 -0.74 -0.12 2.79
CA SER A 79 -0.17 -0.41 4.10
C SER A 79 0.39 0.84 4.75
N LEU A 80 0.12 0.96 6.04
CA LEU A 80 0.77 1.91 6.92
C LEU A 80 1.77 1.13 7.78
N LEU A 81 3.00 1.60 7.93
CA LEU A 81 3.97 1.03 8.86
C LEU A 81 4.40 2.14 9.82
N THR A 82 4.32 1.88 11.12
CA THR A 82 4.73 2.83 12.15
C THR A 82 5.69 2.14 13.10
N THR A 83 6.80 2.80 13.39
CA THR A 83 7.86 2.29 14.26
C THR A 83 8.02 3.22 15.46
N PHE A 84 8.01 2.64 16.66
CA PHE A 84 8.16 3.35 17.93
C PHE A 84 9.37 2.82 18.68
N TYR A 85 10.25 3.74 19.09
CA TYR A 85 11.42 3.51 19.92
C TYR A 85 11.10 3.94 21.36
N VAL A 86 11.38 3.06 22.32
CA VAL A 86 11.09 3.32 23.74
C VAL A 86 12.02 4.39 24.30
N HIS A 87 13.32 4.29 24.00
CA HIS A 87 14.32 5.23 24.53
C HIS A 87 14.71 6.32 23.51
N ASN A 88 14.55 6.08 22.21
CA ASN A 88 14.97 6.98 21.14
C ASN A 88 13.81 7.53 20.29
N SER A 89 12.84 8.19 20.92
CA SER A 89 11.63 8.72 20.24
C SER A 89 11.85 9.62 19.00
N LYS A 90 13.04 10.20 18.84
CA LYS A 90 13.44 10.97 17.64
C LYS A 90 13.55 10.11 16.37
N GLU A 91 13.74 8.79 16.54
CA GLU A 91 13.84 7.80 15.47
C GLU A 91 12.47 7.18 15.12
N ASN A 92 11.40 7.60 15.81
CA ASN A 92 10.05 7.17 15.46
C ASN A 92 9.70 7.61 14.03
N ASP A 93 9.12 6.72 13.25
CA ASP A 93 8.75 7.03 11.87
C ASP A 93 7.42 6.38 11.47
N ILE A 94 6.79 6.97 10.46
CA ILE A 94 5.55 6.56 9.84
C ILE A 94 5.72 6.55 8.33
N TYR A 95 5.39 5.41 7.74
CA TYR A 95 5.59 5.12 6.33
C TYR A 95 4.28 4.68 5.71
N HIS A 96 3.98 5.23 4.52
CA HIS A 96 2.83 4.84 3.73
C HIS A 96 3.30 4.11 2.48
N ARG A 97 2.59 3.06 2.11
CA ARG A 97 2.71 2.41 0.80
C ARG A 97 1.32 2.23 0.23
N ALA A 98 1.15 2.62 -1.02
CA ALA A 98 -0.08 2.43 -1.77
C ALA A 98 0.26 1.92 -3.18
N ASP A 99 -0.54 0.97 -3.65
CA ASP A 99 -0.48 0.45 -5.01
C ASP A 99 -1.91 0.36 -5.52
N LEU A 100 -2.21 1.11 -6.57
CA LEU A 100 -3.52 1.18 -7.21
C LEU A 100 -3.37 0.74 -8.67
N ASP A 101 -4.24 -0.17 -9.09
CA ASP A 101 -4.45 -0.52 -10.49
C ASP A 101 -5.95 -0.50 -10.77
N ALA A 102 -6.38 0.31 -11.73
CA ALA A 102 -7.78 0.43 -12.10
C ALA A 102 -7.94 0.43 -13.61
N LEU A 103 -8.71 -0.53 -14.13
CA LEU A 103 -9.07 -0.63 -15.54
C LEU A 103 -10.57 -0.44 -15.70
N SER A 104 -10.97 0.52 -16.52
CA SER A 104 -12.38 0.80 -16.83
C SER A 104 -12.65 0.65 -18.32
N ASN A 105 -13.66 -0.13 -18.67
CA ASN A 105 -14.27 -0.22 -19.99
C ASN A 105 -15.40 0.81 -20.10
N LEU A 106 -15.08 1.94 -20.71
CA LEU A 106 -15.96 3.10 -20.79
C LEU A 106 -17.02 2.93 -21.87
N TYR A 107 -16.72 2.19 -22.95
CA TYR A 107 -17.64 2.01 -24.07
C TYR A 107 -17.39 0.73 -24.84
N LYS A 108 -18.33 -0.23 -24.73
CA LYS A 108 -18.50 -1.41 -25.61
C LYS A 108 -17.21 -2.17 -25.95
N ASP A 109 -16.29 -2.32 -24.99
CA ASP A 109 -15.00 -3.00 -25.23
C ASP A 109 -14.14 -2.31 -26.31
N ILE A 110 -14.38 -1.03 -26.56
CA ILE A 110 -13.67 -0.19 -27.53
C ILE A 110 -12.86 0.88 -26.82
N VAL A 111 -13.44 1.55 -25.82
CA VAL A 111 -12.77 2.65 -25.11
C VAL A 111 -12.45 2.21 -23.70
N PHE A 112 -11.19 2.32 -23.33
CA PHE A 112 -10.65 1.91 -22.05
C PHE A 112 -9.88 3.04 -21.38
N LEU A 113 -9.86 3.01 -20.06
CA LEU A 113 -9.06 3.88 -19.23
C LEU A 113 -8.35 3.02 -18.19
N HIS A 114 -7.03 3.00 -18.23
CA HIS A 114 -6.18 2.37 -17.23
C HIS A 114 -5.52 3.46 -16.39
N ILE A 115 -5.57 3.31 -15.08
CA ILE A 115 -4.97 4.22 -14.11
C ILE A 115 -4.14 3.37 -13.17
N THR A 116 -2.88 3.77 -12.97
CA THR A 116 -2.02 3.18 -11.94
C THR A 116 -1.44 4.28 -11.05
N ASP A 117 -1.26 3.96 -9.78
CA ASP A 117 -0.59 4.84 -8.82
C ASP A 117 0.23 3.99 -7.86
N THR A 118 1.54 4.25 -7.78
CA THR A 118 2.45 3.58 -6.86
C THR A 118 3.11 4.62 -5.97
N TYR A 119 2.68 4.63 -4.70
CA TYR A 119 3.31 5.40 -3.63
C TYR A 119 4.18 4.48 -2.78
N SER A 120 5.46 4.78 -2.67
CA SER A 120 6.37 4.03 -1.83
C SER A 120 7.51 4.90 -1.29
N ARG A 121 8.19 4.42 -0.26
CA ARG A 121 9.43 5.05 0.23
C ARG A 121 10.61 4.20 -0.23
N VAL A 122 11.59 4.85 -0.85
CA VAL A 122 12.79 4.20 -1.40
C VAL A 122 14.06 4.80 -0.80
N PRO A 123 15.12 4.00 -0.61
CA PRO A 123 16.42 4.51 -0.17
C PRO A 123 17.06 5.36 -1.28
N ILE A 124 17.60 6.52 -0.90
CA ILE A 124 18.35 7.43 -1.78
C ILE A 124 19.77 6.90 -2.02
N ASP A 125 20.33 6.11 -1.09
CA ASP A 125 21.69 5.54 -1.19
C ASP A 125 21.70 4.04 -0.84
N GLU A 126 22.09 3.21 -1.81
CA GLU A 126 22.15 1.73 -1.69
C GLU A 126 23.57 1.21 -1.42
N LYS A 127 24.57 2.09 -1.19
CA LYS A 127 25.99 1.70 -1.12
C LYS A 127 26.43 0.98 0.15
N ARG A 128 25.53 0.68 1.09
CA ARG A 128 25.86 -0.02 2.34
C ARG A 128 24.95 -1.24 2.52
N PRO A 129 25.49 -2.45 2.75
CA PRO A 129 24.70 -3.59 3.16
C PRO A 129 24.26 -3.32 4.60
N THR A 130 23.05 -2.82 4.75
CA THR A 130 22.45 -2.63 6.06
C THR A 130 21.44 -3.73 6.31
N GLY A 131 21.15 -4.03 7.59
CA GLY A 131 20.04 -4.92 7.93
C GLY A 131 18.73 -4.47 7.27
N LEU A 132 17.80 -5.40 7.07
CA LEU A 132 16.51 -5.18 6.37
C LEU A 132 15.70 -3.98 6.92
N ASP A 133 16.02 -3.49 8.12
CA ASP A 133 15.37 -2.39 8.84
C ASP A 133 16.35 -1.25 9.21
N SER A 134 17.33 -0.91 8.37
CA SER A 134 18.31 0.11 8.74
C SER A 134 17.82 1.55 8.59
N ILE A 135 17.61 2.17 9.75
CA ILE A 135 17.39 3.61 10.02
C ILE A 135 18.46 4.56 9.45
N LEU A 136 19.59 4.05 8.96
CA LEU A 136 20.71 4.87 8.49
C LEU A 136 20.65 5.20 6.99
N SER A 137 19.68 4.64 6.25
CA SER A 137 19.51 5.00 4.85
C SER A 137 18.65 6.24 4.72
N ASN A 138 19.18 7.25 4.04
CA ASN A 138 18.41 8.44 3.70
C ASN A 138 17.30 8.01 2.75
N MET A 139 16.04 8.15 3.16
CA MET A 139 14.89 7.70 2.39
C MET A 139 14.18 8.87 1.72
N THR A 140 13.53 8.62 0.58
CA THR A 140 12.64 9.59 -0.07
C THR A 140 11.33 8.94 -0.47
N ASP A 141 10.25 9.71 -0.41
CA ASP A 141 8.95 9.28 -0.87
C ASP A 141 8.87 9.46 -2.40
N THR A 142 8.46 8.42 -3.09
CA THR A 142 8.22 8.42 -4.53
C THR A 142 6.75 8.16 -4.80
N ASN A 143 6.19 8.88 -5.78
CA ASN A 143 4.87 8.62 -6.32
C ASN A 143 4.93 8.58 -7.84
N THR A 144 4.59 7.44 -8.41
CA THR A 144 4.47 7.26 -9.86
C THR A 144 3.00 7.05 -10.21
N PHE A 145 2.42 8.05 -10.85
CA PHE A 145 1.03 8.09 -11.27
C PHE A 145 0.95 8.02 -12.79
N GLU A 146 0.28 7.00 -13.31
CA GLU A 146 0.06 6.82 -14.74
C GLU A 146 -1.43 6.87 -15.09
N VAL A 147 -1.76 7.56 -16.18
CA VAL A 147 -3.09 7.54 -16.78
C VAL A 147 -2.97 7.19 -18.25
N ASN A 148 -3.55 6.06 -18.64
CA ASN A 148 -3.53 5.53 -19.99
C ASN A 148 -4.96 5.36 -20.56
N PRO A 149 -5.54 6.38 -21.22
CA PRO A 149 -6.68 6.17 -22.09
C PRO A 149 -6.24 5.46 -23.38
N TYR A 150 -7.00 4.45 -23.79
CA TYR A 150 -6.77 3.78 -25.06
C TYR A 150 -8.05 3.29 -25.72
N ILE A 151 -7.97 3.15 -27.04
CA ILE A 151 -9.04 2.66 -27.90
C ILE A 151 -8.58 1.38 -28.59
N VAL A 152 -9.43 0.36 -28.61
CA VAL A 152 -9.25 -0.87 -29.39
C VAL A 152 -10.42 -0.99 -30.38
N TYR A 153 -10.12 -0.95 -31.68
CA TYR A 153 -11.12 -1.02 -32.72
C TYR A 153 -10.90 -2.25 -33.62
N PRO A 154 -11.88 -3.17 -33.74
CA PRO A 154 -11.75 -4.32 -34.62
C PRO A 154 -11.97 -3.88 -36.08
N LEU A 155 -10.91 -3.92 -36.88
CA LEU A 155 -10.99 -3.63 -38.32
C LEU A 155 -11.53 -4.84 -39.10
N THR A 156 -11.17 -6.06 -38.66
CA THR A 156 -11.67 -7.34 -39.18
C THR A 156 -11.79 -8.33 -38.01
N PRO A 157 -12.35 -9.55 -38.20
CA PRO A 157 -12.37 -10.57 -37.16
C PRO A 157 -10.97 -11.01 -36.65
N THR A 158 -9.91 -10.69 -37.40
CA THR A 158 -8.52 -11.09 -37.08
C THR A 158 -7.57 -9.91 -36.90
N LEU A 159 -8.01 -8.67 -37.17
CA LEU A 159 -7.19 -7.47 -37.10
C LEU A 159 -7.85 -6.42 -36.20
N GLN A 160 -7.10 -5.97 -35.20
CA GLN A 160 -7.50 -4.90 -34.29
C GLN A 160 -6.50 -3.75 -34.38
N LEU A 161 -7.02 -2.53 -34.36
CA LEU A 161 -6.25 -1.30 -34.22
C LEU A 161 -6.28 -0.88 -32.75
N ARG A 162 -5.12 -0.65 -32.12
CA ARG A 162 -5.03 -0.01 -30.81
C ARG A 162 -4.39 1.37 -30.97
N ALA A 163 -4.98 2.37 -30.32
CA ALA A 163 -4.41 3.70 -30.17
C ALA A 163 -4.47 4.10 -28.71
N ASP A 164 -3.34 4.51 -28.14
CA ASP A 164 -3.18 4.81 -26.72
C ASP A 164 -2.43 6.13 -26.50
N TYR A 165 -2.63 6.71 -25.33
CA TYR A 165 -1.88 7.86 -24.84
C TYR A 165 -1.52 7.60 -23.38
N ILE A 166 -0.25 7.72 -23.02
CA ILE A 166 0.22 7.51 -21.64
C ILE A 166 0.68 8.86 -21.09
N TYR A 167 0.14 9.22 -19.93
CA TYR A 167 0.66 10.30 -19.09
C TYR A 167 1.26 9.71 -17.82
N GLU A 168 2.48 10.11 -17.50
CA GLU A 168 3.24 9.72 -16.30
C GLU A 168 3.81 10.99 -15.65
N ASN A 169 3.86 11.05 -14.32
CA ASN A 169 4.32 12.21 -13.56
C ASN A 169 5.74 12.06 -12.96
#